data_AF-A0A9D4PL23-F1
#
_entry.id   AF-A0A9D4PL23-F1
#
_cell.length_a   1.000
_cell.length_b   1.000
_cell.length_c   1.000
_cell.angle_alpha   90.00
_cell.angle_beta   90.00
_cell.angle_gamma   90.00
#
_symmetry.space_group_name_H-M   'P 1'
#
loop_
_entity.id
_entity.type
_entity.pdbx_description
1 polymer ?
#
loop_
_entity_poly.entity_id
_entity_poly.type
_entity_poly.pdbx_seq_one_letter_code
_entity_poly.pdbx_strand_id
1 'polypeptide(L)'
;MQYIFESLMETPVGEELASDFFLKNLKKLIRKYGTGSSMKHAIRAVVTGVRSVDRFTKIKNFHEDLSRRRRFPRRVDMAFVGALSEAERALLWAQSHGPEVEKWLDEKMAKYPFLYEDVVRAMY
;
A
#
# COMPACT_ATOMS: atom_id res chain seq x y z
N MET A 1 -13.79 8.86 -0.79
CA MET A 1 -12.43 8.81 -0.17
C MET A 1 -11.63 7.64 -0.72
N GLN A 2 -12.23 6.44 -0.78
CA GLN A 2 -11.62 5.24 -1.34
C GLN A 2 -10.90 5.49 -2.69
N TYR A 3 -11.64 5.92 -3.72
CA TYR A 3 -11.08 6.18 -5.06
C TYR A 3 -9.86 7.11 -5.07
N ILE A 4 -9.83 8.13 -4.21
CA ILE A 4 -8.70 9.09 -4.19
C ILE A 4 -7.44 8.41 -3.69
N PHE A 5 -7.54 7.62 -2.61
CA PHE A 5 -6.37 6.91 -2.10
C PHE A 5 -5.95 5.79 -3.05
N GLU A 6 -6.90 5.05 -3.64
CA GLU A 6 -6.57 4.01 -4.63
C GLU A 6 -5.78 4.59 -5.80
N SER A 7 -6.29 5.66 -6.44
CA SER A 7 -5.60 6.28 -7.58
C SER A 7 -4.26 6.91 -7.21
N LEU A 8 -4.14 7.56 -6.05
CA LEU A 8 -2.85 8.15 -5.65
C LEU A 8 -1.80 7.06 -5.40
N MET A 9 -2.20 5.92 -4.84
CA MET A 9 -1.25 4.85 -4.53
C MET A 9 -0.74 4.12 -5.79
N GLU A 10 -1.26 4.39 -6.99
CA GLU A 10 -0.80 3.77 -8.24
C GLU A 10 0.60 4.21 -8.67
N THR A 11 1.08 5.37 -8.20
CA THR A 11 2.41 5.90 -8.56
C THR A 11 3.32 6.01 -7.33
N PRO A 12 4.66 5.96 -7.49
CA PRO A 12 5.59 6.12 -6.36
C PRO A 12 5.44 7.48 -5.64
N VAL A 13 5.28 8.56 -6.40
CA VAL A 13 5.08 9.91 -5.84
C VAL A 13 3.75 10.02 -5.11
N GLY A 14 2.69 9.45 -5.71
CA GLY A 14 1.37 9.47 -5.10
C GLY A 14 1.29 8.58 -3.85
N GLU A 15 1.99 7.43 -3.81
CA GLU A 15 2.14 6.58 -2.62
C GLU A 15 2.70 7.37 -1.43
N GLU A 16 3.78 8.11 -1.64
CA GLU A 16 4.39 8.92 -0.60
C GLU A 16 3.42 9.99 -0.07
N LEU A 17 2.85 10.79 -0.97
CA LEU A 17 1.94 11.87 -0.59
C LEU A 17 0.68 11.35 0.10
N ALA A 18 0.09 10.28 -0.43
CA ALA A 18 -1.12 9.67 0.09
C ALA A 18 -0.89 9.06 1.47
N SER A 19 0.16 8.27 1.64
CA SER A 19 0.50 7.64 2.92
C SER A 19 0.78 8.69 3.99
N ASP A 20 1.60 9.70 3.71
CA ASP A 20 1.94 10.73 4.69
C ASP A 20 0.74 11.62 5.03
N PHE A 21 -0.07 12.00 4.04
CA PHE A 21 -1.32 12.72 4.30
C PHE A 21 -2.26 11.90 5.18
N PHE A 22 -2.44 10.61 4.87
CA PHE A 22 -3.35 9.72 5.59
C PHE A 22 -2.92 9.56 7.04
N LEU A 23 -1.66 9.20 7.30
CA LEU A 23 -1.14 8.99 8.66
C LEU A 23 -1.22 10.28 9.49
N LYS A 24 -0.86 11.42 8.90
CA LYS A 24 -0.91 12.74 9.58
C LYS A 24 -2.33 13.17 9.92
N ASN A 25 -3.33 12.77 9.12
CA ASN A 25 -4.70 13.25 9.24
C ASN A 25 -5.70 12.19 9.72
N LEU A 26 -5.29 10.96 10.00
CA LEU A 26 -6.18 9.84 10.33
C LEU A 26 -7.25 10.19 11.38
N LYS A 27 -6.86 10.88 12.47
CA LYS A 27 -7.82 11.33 13.51
C LYS A 27 -8.90 12.25 12.95
N LYS A 28 -8.52 13.21 12.10
CA LYS A 28 -9.45 14.16 11.46
C LYS A 28 -10.35 13.43 10.46
N LEU A 29 -9.78 12.49 9.71
CA LEU A 29 -10.52 11.68 8.74
C LEU A 29 -11.57 10.81 9.46
N ILE A 30 -11.21 10.15 10.57
CA ILE A 30 -12.15 9.36 11.38
C ILE A 30 -13.26 10.26 11.96
N ARG A 31 -12.93 11.44 12.46
CA ARG A 31 -13.93 12.37 13.00
C ARG A 31 -14.92 12.84 11.92
N LYS A 32 -14.45 13.09 10.71
CA LYS A 32 -15.27 13.63 9.61
C LYS A 32 -16.07 12.57 8.86
N TYR A 33 -15.49 11.38 8.65
CA TYR A 33 -16.06 10.34 7.80
C TYR A 33 -16.45 9.07 8.56
N GLY A 34 -16.23 9.04 9.88
CA GLY A 34 -16.55 7.91 10.74
C GLY A 34 -15.59 6.72 10.57
N THR A 35 -16.03 5.57 11.07
CA THR A 35 -15.28 4.29 11.06
C THR A 35 -15.97 3.21 10.21
N GLY A 36 -16.82 3.64 9.28
CA GLY A 36 -17.55 2.76 8.37
C GLY A 36 -16.69 2.17 7.25
N SER A 37 -17.35 1.57 6.26
CA SER A 37 -16.71 0.93 5.10
C SER A 37 -15.72 1.84 4.39
N SER A 38 -16.08 3.11 4.15
CA SER A 38 -15.19 4.09 3.50
C SER A 38 -13.84 4.25 4.20
N MET A 39 -13.81 4.26 5.54
CA MET A 39 -12.56 4.33 6.31
C MET A 39 -11.77 3.02 6.22
N LYS A 40 -12.45 1.87 6.29
CA LYS A 40 -11.82 0.55 6.09
C LYS A 40 -11.16 0.47 4.72
N HIS A 41 -11.83 0.93 3.66
CA HIS A 41 -11.27 0.93 2.31
C HIS A 41 -10.09 1.90 2.17
N ALA A 42 -10.16 3.09 2.77
CA ALA A 42 -9.04 4.03 2.77
C ALA A 42 -7.81 3.46 3.51
N ILE A 43 -8.01 2.84 4.68
CA ILE A 43 -6.92 2.14 5.40
C ILE A 43 -6.34 1.05 4.51
N ARG A 44 -7.18 0.18 3.93
CA ARG A 44 -6.69 -0.89 3.05
C ARG A 44 -5.88 -0.32 1.90
N ALA A 45 -6.41 0.62 1.13
CA ALA A 45 -5.74 1.22 -0.02
C ALA A 45 -4.36 1.79 0.34
N VAL A 46 -4.26 2.55 1.43
CA VAL A 46 -2.99 3.15 1.86
C VAL A 46 -2.00 2.09 2.35
N VAL A 47 -2.47 1.10 3.11
CA VAL A 47 -1.58 0.11 3.72
C VAL A 47 -1.13 -0.94 2.70
N THR A 48 -2.01 -1.41 1.81
CA THR A 48 -1.67 -2.43 0.81
C THR A 48 -1.02 -1.85 -0.44
N GLY A 49 -1.14 -0.54 -0.66
CA GLY A 49 -0.51 0.13 -1.80
C GLY A 49 0.96 0.46 -1.60
N VAL A 50 1.53 0.24 -0.40
CA VAL A 50 2.96 0.51 -0.18
C VAL A 50 3.84 -0.53 -0.89
N ARG A 51 4.91 -0.06 -1.53
CA ARG A 51 5.81 -0.92 -2.31
C ARG A 51 7.17 -1.14 -1.67
N SER A 52 7.47 -0.44 -0.57
CA SER A 52 8.75 -0.53 0.12
C SER A 52 8.61 -1.04 1.56
N VAL A 53 9.62 -1.79 2.01
CA VAL A 53 9.72 -2.28 3.38
C VAL A 53 9.78 -1.12 4.38
N ASP A 54 10.46 -0.02 4.03
CA ASP A 54 10.57 1.16 4.90
C ASP A 54 9.21 1.83 5.13
N ARG A 55 8.41 2.02 4.07
CA ARG A 55 7.06 2.60 4.19
C ARG A 55 6.12 1.67 4.95
N PHE A 56 6.16 0.37 4.66
CA PHE A 56 5.41 -0.62 5.42
C PHE A 56 5.75 -0.57 6.91
N THR A 57 7.04 -0.52 7.25
CA THR A 57 7.52 -0.43 8.63
C THR A 57 7.05 0.86 9.31
N LYS A 58 7.08 2.00 8.60
CA LYS A 58 6.54 3.28 9.10
C LYS A 58 5.07 3.17 9.46
N ILE A 59 4.25 2.56 8.60
CA ILE A 59 2.82 2.35 8.83
C ILE A 59 2.58 1.38 9.99
N LYS A 60 3.32 0.27 10.04
CA LYS A 60 3.24 -0.73 11.11
C LYS A 60 3.55 -0.08 12.46
N ASN A 61 4.65 0.66 12.57
CA ASN A 61 5.03 1.37 13.79
C ASN A 61 3.98 2.41 14.22
N PHE A 62 3.39 3.12 13.24
CA PHE A 62 2.30 4.05 13.51
C PHE A 62 1.07 3.33 14.09
N HIS A 63 0.66 2.20 13.50
CA HIS A 63 -0.45 1.39 14.03
C HIS A 63 -0.15 0.85 15.43
N GLU A 64 1.06 0.34 15.67
CA GLU A 64 1.47 -0.16 16.99
C GLU A 64 1.42 0.92 18.08
N ASP A 65 1.94 2.13 17.81
CA ASP A 65 1.87 3.26 18.75
C ASP A 65 0.41 3.62 19.07
N LEU A 66 -0.46 3.57 18.06
CA LEU A 66 -1.87 3.90 18.22
C LEU A 66 -2.64 2.86 19.02
N SER A 67 -2.39 1.57 18.77
CA SER A 67 -3.07 0.49 19.46
C SER A 67 -2.63 0.37 20.92
N ARG A 68 -1.33 0.54 21.21
CA ARG A 68 -0.82 0.60 22.59
C ARG A 68 -1.50 1.69 23.42
N ARG A 69 -1.74 2.85 22.81
CA ARG A 69 -2.37 4.00 23.47
C ARG A 69 -3.90 3.96 23.46
N ARG A 70 -4.53 2.88 22.95
CA ARG A 70 -5.99 2.75 22.76
C ARG A 70 -6.61 3.98 22.09
N ARG A 71 -5.88 4.61 21.15
CA ARG A 71 -6.25 5.91 20.59
C ARG A 71 -7.33 5.86 19.51
N PHE A 72 -7.74 4.66 19.09
CA PHE A 72 -8.72 4.49 18.02
C PHE A 72 -9.79 3.43 18.28
N PRO A 73 -10.96 3.57 17.62
CA PRO A 73 -12.02 2.58 17.68
C PRO A 73 -11.57 1.21 17.16
N ARG A 74 -12.05 0.13 17.77
CA ARG A 74 -11.74 -1.27 17.41
C ARG A 74 -11.90 -1.58 15.91
N ARG A 75 -12.86 -0.95 15.23
CA ARG A 75 -13.06 -1.13 13.78
C ARG A 75 -11.89 -0.64 12.93
N VAL A 76 -11.26 0.46 13.33
CA VAL A 76 -10.07 1.02 12.66
C VAL A 76 -8.89 0.10 12.91
N ASP A 77 -8.70 -0.34 14.16
CA ASP A 77 -7.65 -1.28 14.54
C ASP A 77 -7.73 -2.59 13.73
N MET A 78 -8.91 -3.22 13.65
CA MET A 78 -9.09 -4.42 12.83
C MET A 78 -8.85 -4.19 11.33
N ALA A 79 -9.17 -3.00 10.80
CA ALA A 79 -8.88 -2.65 9.42
C ALA A 79 -7.36 -2.56 9.16
N PHE A 80 -6.61 -1.99 10.10
CA PHE A 80 -5.14 -1.98 10.03
C PHE A 80 -4.56 -3.38 10.10
N VAL A 81 -4.98 -4.20 11.08
CA VAL A 81 -4.47 -5.57 11.24
C VAL A 81 -4.64 -6.39 9.96
N GLY A 82 -5.82 -6.35 9.36
CA GLY A 82 -6.08 -7.08 8.10
C GLY A 82 -5.22 -6.57 6.96
N ALA A 83 -5.13 -5.26 6.78
CA ALA A 83 -4.37 -4.66 5.68
C ALA A 83 -2.85 -4.82 5.85
N LEU A 84 -2.32 -4.74 7.07
CA LEU A 84 -0.91 -4.97 7.37
C LEU A 84 -0.53 -6.42 7.07
N SER A 85 -1.38 -7.39 7.44
CA SER A 85 -1.15 -8.80 7.11
C SER A 85 -1.15 -9.05 5.59
N GLU A 86 -2.01 -8.36 4.84
CA GLU A 86 -2.04 -8.44 3.38
C GLU A 86 -0.76 -7.85 2.76
N ALA A 87 -0.37 -6.65 3.19
CA ALA A 87 0.84 -5.98 2.71
C ALA A 87 2.13 -6.76 3.05
N GLU A 88 2.23 -7.31 4.26
CA GLU A 88 3.38 -8.12 4.69
C GLU A 88 3.54 -9.37 3.80
N ARG A 89 2.44 -10.07 3.51
CA ARG A 89 2.47 -11.21 2.59
C ARG A 89 2.91 -10.81 1.18
N ALA A 90 2.42 -9.68 0.67
CA ALA A 90 2.79 -9.19 -0.66
C ALA A 90 4.29 -8.85 -0.74
N LEU A 91 4.83 -8.15 0.26
CA LEU A 91 6.25 -7.81 0.33
C LEU A 91 7.14 -9.04 0.46
N LEU A 92 6.77 -10.00 1.31
CA LEU A 92 7.51 -11.26 1.45
C LEU A 92 7.49 -12.09 0.16
N TRP A 93 6.35 -12.12 -0.52
CA TRP A 93 6.24 -12.79 -1.81
C TRP A 93 7.14 -12.13 -2.85
N ALA A 94 7.10 -10.80 -2.96
CA ALA A 94 7.93 -10.03 -3.88
C ALA A 94 9.43 -10.20 -3.58
N GLN A 95 9.81 -10.24 -2.30
CA GLN A 95 11.19 -10.49 -1.91
C GLN A 95 11.67 -11.90 -2.29
N SER A 96 10.80 -12.90 -2.15
CA SER A 96 11.14 -14.30 -2.41
C SER A 96 11.12 -14.66 -3.89
N HIS A 97 10.22 -14.07 -4.68
CA HIS A 97 9.97 -14.46 -6.08
C HIS A 97 10.32 -13.36 -7.08
N GLY A 98 10.56 -12.12 -6.64
CA GLY A 98 10.92 -10.99 -7.51
C GLY A 98 12.09 -11.30 -8.44
N PRO A 99 13.22 -11.85 -7.95
CA PRO A 99 14.35 -12.19 -8.82
C PRO A 99 14.02 -13.25 -9.90
N GLU A 100 13.13 -14.20 -9.58
CA GLU A 100 12.68 -15.21 -10.56
C GLU A 100 11.80 -14.56 -11.64
N VAL A 101 10.91 -13.67 -11.24
CA VAL A 101 10.06 -12.91 -12.16
C VAL A 101 10.89 -12.00 -13.05
N GLU A 102 11.87 -11.27 -12.50
CA GLU A 102 12.81 -10.42 -13.25
C GLU A 102 13.58 -11.24 -14.29
N LYS A 103 14.17 -12.37 -13.88
CA LYS A 103 14.89 -13.26 -14.79
C LYS A 103 13.98 -13.78 -15.91
N TRP A 104 12.75 -14.19 -15.57
CA TRP A 104 11.79 -14.67 -16.56
C TRP A 104 11.42 -13.57 -17.55
N LEU A 105 11.20 -12.33 -17.08
CA LEU A 105 10.94 -11.18 -17.93
C LEU A 105 12.13 -10.94 -18.87
N ASP A 106 13.35 -10.87 -18.36
CA ASP A 106 14.56 -10.65 -19.17
C ASP A 106 14.70 -11.71 -20.28
N GLU A 107 14.47 -12.98 -19.96
CA GLU A 107 14.51 -14.08 -20.94
C GLU A 107 13.43 -13.93 -22.03
N LYS A 108 12.21 -13.52 -21.66
CA LYS A 108 11.13 -13.31 -22.63
C LYS A 108 11.38 -12.09 -23.51
N MET A 109 11.90 -11.02 -22.93
CA MET A 109 12.16 -9.76 -23.61
C MET A 109 13.32 -9.89 -24.59
N ALA A 110 14.36 -10.65 -24.23
CA ALA A 110 15.43 -11.02 -25.16
C ALA A 110 14.91 -11.88 -26.34
N LYS A 111 13.92 -12.73 -26.11
CA LYS A 111 13.31 -13.58 -27.13
C LYS A 111 12.31 -12.83 -28.04
N TYR A 112 11.66 -11.79 -27.52
CA TYR A 112 10.62 -11.04 -28.21
C TYR A 112 10.85 -9.52 -28.04
N PRO A 113 11.79 -8.92 -28.78
CA PRO A 113 12.20 -7.53 -28.58
C PRO A 113 11.07 -6.51 -28.76
N PHE A 114 10.05 -6.82 -29.57
CA PHE A 114 8.87 -5.95 -29.77
C PHE A 114 7.98 -5.83 -28.52
N LEU A 115 8.07 -6.77 -27.56
CA LEU A 115 7.39 -6.65 -26.27
C LEU A 115 8.00 -5.55 -25.37
N TYR A 116 9.22 -5.11 -25.67
CA TYR A 116 9.91 -4.06 -24.91
C TYR A 116 9.21 -2.71 -25.01
N GLU A 117 8.73 -2.35 -26.19
CA GLU A 117 7.98 -1.11 -26.37
C GLU A 117 6.64 -1.11 -25.62
N ASP A 118 5.95 -2.26 -25.58
CA ASP A 118 4.66 -2.40 -24.91
C ASP A 118 4.79 -2.42 -23.38
N VAL A 119 5.81 -3.10 -22.82
CA VAL A 119 6.07 -3.12 -21.38
C VAL A 119 6.55 -1.76 -20.89
N VAL A 120 7.46 -1.11 -21.61
CA VAL A 120 7.95 0.24 -21.23
C VAL A 120 6.81 1.26 -21.30
N ARG A 121 5.92 1.20 -22.31
CA ARG A 121 4.73 2.05 -22.37
C ARG A 121 3.72 1.79 -21.26
N ALA A 122 3.70 0.60 -20.66
CA ALA A 122 2.82 0.32 -19.53
C ALA A 122 3.40 0.80 -18.19
N MET A 123 4.69 1.12 -18.13
CA MET A 123 5.40 1.56 -16.92
C MET A 123 5.53 3.09 -16.79
N TYR A 124 5.22 3.86 -17.85
CA TYR A 124 5.26 5.32 -17.91
C TYR A 124 3.96 5.91 -18.43
#